data_AF-A0A937PYJ4-F1
#
_entry.id   AF-A0A937PYJ4-F1
#
_cell.length_a   1.000
_cell.length_b   1.000
_cell.length_c   1.000
_cell.angle_alpha   90.00
_cell.angle_beta   90.00
_cell.angle_gamma   90.00
#
_symmetry.space_group_name_H-M   'P 1'
#
loop_
_entity.id
_entity.type
_entity.pdbx_description
1 polymer ?
#
loop_
_entity_poly.entity_id
_entity_poly.type
_entity_poly.pdbx_seq_one_letter_code
_entity_poly.pdbx_strand_id
1 'polypeptide(L)'
;MKTKLFLIICGILLCVACAKKPLVVSTPPADPCPIPSGYQMGPAIEVAEKTLNTCPGKLDQVFMALINIGKHSPDKENAALIQEMLKGLIKENRVSETYAKVLYQKYFSPHFVTIPDLKVYNLAGEVIAIKRALKEELACKRVGLVECCNDKESYKHAEGQYVRAVGFIENLAYNDEYLKTQR
;
A
#
# COMPACT_ATOMS: atom_id res chain seq x y z
N MET A 1 60.95 -10.14 76.51
CA MET A 1 60.56 -11.57 76.56
C MET A 1 59.36 -11.80 75.66
N LYS A 2 59.46 -12.81 74.78
CA LYS A 2 58.39 -13.51 74.04
C LYS A 2 57.81 -12.86 72.77
N THR A 3 58.57 -13.05 71.70
CA THR A 3 58.18 -13.50 70.35
C THR A 3 56.89 -14.33 70.25
N LYS A 4 56.04 -14.06 69.23
CA LYS A 4 55.43 -14.99 68.24
C LYS A 4 54.82 -14.14 67.09
N LEU A 5 55.26 -14.23 65.83
CA LEU A 5 55.12 -15.28 64.80
C LEU A 5 53.88 -15.06 63.90
N PHE A 6 54.17 -14.61 62.66
CA PHE A 6 53.51 -14.86 61.35
C PHE A 6 51.99 -14.76 61.16
N LEU A 7 51.57 -14.00 60.15
CA LEU A 7 51.01 -14.58 58.90
C LEU A 7 51.02 -13.56 57.75
N ILE A 8 51.65 -13.99 56.65
CA ILE A 8 51.79 -13.31 55.36
C ILE A 8 50.52 -13.58 54.55
N ILE A 9 49.89 -12.54 54.00
CA ILE A 9 48.93 -12.68 52.90
C ILE A 9 49.36 -11.72 51.78
N CYS A 10 50.04 -12.33 50.79
CA CYS A 10 50.27 -11.76 49.46
C CYS A 10 48.94 -11.70 48.71
N GLY A 11 48.48 -10.49 48.37
CA GLY A 11 47.33 -10.25 47.50
C GLY A 11 47.72 -9.31 46.36
N ILE A 12 48.51 -9.81 45.41
CA ILE A 12 48.78 -9.10 44.16
C ILE A 12 47.56 -9.27 43.25
N LEU A 13 46.65 -8.29 43.29
CA LEU A 13 45.55 -8.14 42.34
C LEU A 13 46.09 -7.41 41.10
N LEU A 14 46.46 -8.19 40.08
CA LEU A 14 46.72 -7.68 38.73
C LEU A 14 45.38 -7.27 38.09
N CYS A 15 45.07 -5.97 38.13
CA CYS A 15 44.00 -5.39 37.33
C CYS A 15 44.44 -5.35 35.85
N VAL A 16 44.13 -6.41 35.11
CA VAL A 16 44.14 -6.38 33.64
C VAL A 16 42.94 -5.56 33.19
N ALA A 17 43.18 -4.27 32.90
CA ALA A 17 42.19 -3.42 32.27
C ALA A 17 41.95 -3.89 30.83
N CYS A 18 40.90 -4.67 30.61
CA CYS A 18 40.34 -4.90 29.29
C CYS A 18 39.78 -3.57 28.75
N ALA A 19 40.59 -2.85 27.99
CA ALA A 19 40.12 -1.75 27.15
C ALA A 19 39.14 -2.32 26.10
N LYS A 20 37.84 -2.29 26.40
CA LYS A 20 36.80 -2.47 25.39
C LYS A 20 36.93 -1.31 24.41
N LYS A 21 37.43 -1.60 23.20
CA LYS A 21 37.27 -0.68 22.06
C LYS A 21 35.78 -0.35 21.96
N PRO A 22 35.37 0.93 21.93
CA PRO A 22 33.99 1.24 21.64
C PRO A 22 33.69 0.68 20.26
N LEU A 23 32.77 -0.28 20.19
CA LEU A 23 32.09 -0.62 18.95
C LEU A 23 31.37 0.66 18.53
N VAL A 24 31.97 1.38 17.60
CA VAL A 24 31.26 2.36 16.80
C VAL A 24 30.24 1.54 16.01
N VAL A 25 29.04 1.43 16.58
CA VAL A 25 27.87 1.00 15.83
C VAL A 25 27.64 2.12 14.83
N SER A 26 28.20 1.97 13.63
CA SER A 26 27.85 2.81 12.50
C SER A 26 26.38 2.56 12.23
N THR A 27 25.51 3.40 12.79
CA THR A 27 24.10 3.45 12.40
C THR A 27 24.10 3.64 10.89
N PRO A 28 23.46 2.74 10.11
CA PRO A 28 23.31 2.95 8.68
C PRO A 28 22.75 4.35 8.46
N PRO A 29 23.23 5.10 7.45
CA PRO A 29 22.67 6.41 7.15
C PRO A 29 21.15 6.26 7.02
N ALA A 30 20.40 7.14 7.69
CA ALA A 30 18.96 7.09 7.68
C ALA A 30 18.49 7.09 6.22
N ASP A 31 17.68 6.09 5.84
CA ASP A 31 17.10 6.02 4.50
C ASP A 31 16.33 7.33 4.24
N PRO A 32 16.68 8.10 3.19
CA PRO A 32 16.00 9.35 2.89
C PRO A 32 14.51 9.16 2.53
N CYS A 33 14.09 7.93 2.21
CA CYS A 33 12.74 7.61 1.74
C CYS A 33 12.15 6.38 2.46
N PRO A 34 11.91 6.43 3.80
CA PRO A 34 11.45 5.26 4.53
C PRO A 34 10.04 4.85 4.08
N ILE A 35 9.84 3.56 3.77
CA ILE A 35 8.50 3.04 3.48
C ILE A 35 7.76 2.80 4.81
N PRO A 36 6.49 3.21 4.95
CA PRO A 36 5.71 2.95 6.15
C PRO A 36 5.68 1.46 6.51
N SER A 37 5.75 1.18 7.81
CA SER A 37 5.70 -0.18 8.35
C SER A 37 5.03 -0.18 9.74
N GLY A 38 4.75 -1.37 10.27
CA GLY A 38 4.05 -1.55 11.55
C GLY A 38 2.59 -1.97 11.35
N TYR A 39 1.74 -1.68 12.34
CA TYR A 39 0.36 -2.18 12.43
C TYR A 39 -0.70 -1.08 12.58
N GLN A 40 -0.30 0.15 12.87
CA GLN A 40 -1.21 1.26 13.13
C GLN A 40 -1.22 2.23 11.96
N MET A 41 -2.42 2.60 11.48
CA MET A 41 -2.58 3.47 10.31
C MET A 41 -2.05 4.89 10.56
N GLY A 42 -2.40 5.52 11.68
CA GLY A 42 -2.02 6.91 11.98
C GLY A 42 -0.50 7.17 11.88
N PRO A 43 0.35 6.47 12.65
CA PRO A 43 1.80 6.61 12.53
C PRO A 43 2.34 6.27 11.13
N ALA A 44 1.71 5.34 10.42
CA ALA A 44 2.09 4.98 9.07
C ALA A 44 1.80 6.12 8.06
N ILE A 45 0.70 6.86 8.25
CA ILE A 45 0.36 8.04 7.46
C ILE A 45 1.40 9.15 7.66
N GLU A 46 1.84 9.41 8.89
CA GLU A 46 2.89 10.43 9.15
C GLU A 46 4.20 10.10 8.41
N VAL A 47 4.60 8.82 8.44
CA VAL A 47 5.77 8.35 7.69
C VAL A 47 5.54 8.46 6.18
N ALA A 48 4.36 8.10 5.70
CA ALA A 48 4.00 8.19 4.29
C ALA A 48 4.07 9.64 3.77
N GLU A 49 3.51 10.60 4.51
CA GLU A 49 3.55 12.03 4.18
C GLU A 49 4.98 12.55 4.09
N LYS A 50 5.81 12.23 5.09
CA LYS A 50 7.22 12.63 5.11
C LYS A 50 7.97 12.05 3.90
N THR A 51 7.73 10.77 3.62
CA THR A 51 8.38 10.06 2.51
C THR A 51 7.96 10.62 1.16
N LEU A 52 6.68 10.91 0.94
CA LEU A 52 6.20 11.42 -0.34
C LEU A 52 6.50 12.90 -0.55
N ASN A 53 6.70 13.66 0.53
CA ASN A 53 7.27 15.01 0.46
C ASN A 53 8.72 15.02 -0.05
N THR A 54 9.51 14.03 0.35
CA THR A 54 10.94 13.95 -0.01
C THR A 54 11.16 13.16 -1.30
N CYS A 55 10.36 12.12 -1.51
CA CYS A 55 10.54 11.09 -2.52
C CYS A 55 9.21 10.78 -3.22
N PRO A 56 8.63 11.74 -3.97
CA PRO A 56 7.30 11.61 -4.56
C PRO A 56 7.16 10.43 -5.54
N GLY A 57 8.27 10.03 -6.19
CA GLY A 57 8.31 8.84 -7.06
C GLY A 57 8.08 7.50 -6.34
N LYS A 58 7.93 7.50 -5.01
CA LYS A 58 7.63 6.31 -4.20
C LYS A 58 6.15 6.10 -3.92
N LEU A 59 5.25 6.90 -4.52
CA LEU A 59 3.80 6.86 -4.27
C LEU A 59 3.22 5.44 -4.27
N ASP A 60 3.51 4.63 -5.29
CA ASP A 60 2.96 3.27 -5.37
C ASP A 60 3.43 2.38 -4.22
N GLN A 61 4.71 2.46 -3.86
CA GLN A 61 5.29 1.65 -2.78
C GLN A 61 4.70 2.04 -1.43
N VAL A 62 4.58 3.35 -1.19
CA VAL A 62 4.00 3.90 0.04
C VAL A 62 2.51 3.56 0.13
N PHE A 63 1.75 3.74 -0.95
CA PHE A 63 0.32 3.44 -1.00
C PHE A 63 0.03 1.96 -0.75
N MET A 64 0.81 1.06 -1.36
CA MET A 64 0.69 -0.38 -1.12
C MET A 64 1.12 -0.78 0.29
N ALA A 65 2.11 -0.10 0.88
CA ALA A 65 2.48 -0.31 2.28
C ALA A 65 1.33 0.05 3.23
N LEU A 66 0.66 1.18 3.01
CA LEU A 66 -0.52 1.59 3.80
C LEU A 66 -1.65 0.58 3.68
N ILE A 67 -1.97 0.09 2.47
CA ILE A 67 -2.94 -0.99 2.29
C ILE A 67 -2.54 -2.24 3.08
N ASN A 68 -1.27 -2.65 3.00
CA ASN A 68 -0.79 -3.82 3.72
C ASN A 68 -0.88 -3.64 5.24
N ILE A 69 -0.61 -2.44 5.76
CA ILE A 69 -0.79 -2.14 7.19
C ILE A 69 -2.27 -2.23 7.57
N GLY A 70 -3.16 -1.62 6.78
CA GLY A 70 -4.61 -1.70 6.97
C GLY A 70 -5.14 -3.14 6.95
N LYS A 71 -4.53 -4.05 6.17
CA LYS A 71 -4.89 -5.48 6.19
C LYS A 71 -4.67 -6.17 7.54
N HIS A 72 -3.68 -5.71 8.32
CA HIS A 72 -3.41 -6.28 9.65
C HIS A 72 -4.32 -5.67 10.73
N SER A 73 -4.88 -4.49 10.48
CA SER A 73 -5.86 -3.83 11.35
C SER A 73 -6.98 -3.17 10.52
N PRO A 74 -7.91 -3.97 9.96
CA PRO A 74 -8.92 -3.46 9.03
C PRO A 74 -9.90 -2.51 9.73
N ASP A 75 -10.03 -1.30 9.20
CA ASP A 75 -10.90 -0.26 9.75
C ASP A 75 -11.55 0.58 8.64
N LYS A 76 -12.81 0.95 8.82
CA LYS A 76 -13.58 1.72 7.83
C LYS A 76 -12.98 3.11 7.59
N GLU A 77 -12.25 3.66 8.56
CA GLU A 77 -11.61 4.98 8.46
C GLU A 77 -10.30 4.96 7.65
N ASN A 78 -9.70 3.78 7.42
CA ASN A 78 -8.41 3.65 6.73
C ASN A 78 -8.41 4.32 5.34
N ALA A 79 -9.50 4.15 4.57
CA ALA A 79 -9.62 4.79 3.25
C ALA A 79 -9.69 6.32 3.37
N ALA A 80 -10.39 6.86 4.38
CA ALA A 80 -10.51 8.29 4.58
C ALA A 80 -9.16 8.92 4.95
N LEU A 81 -8.40 8.28 5.85
CA LEU A 81 -7.05 8.72 6.23
C LEU A 81 -6.10 8.75 5.02
N ILE A 82 -6.09 7.69 4.22
CA ILE A 82 -5.28 7.64 2.99
C ILE A 82 -5.74 8.71 2.00
N GLN A 83 -7.04 8.96 1.87
CA GLN A 83 -7.58 9.98 0.98
C GLN A 83 -7.14 11.39 1.42
N GLU A 84 -7.20 11.68 2.71
CA GLU A 84 -6.80 12.97 3.28
C GLU A 84 -5.32 13.25 3.04
N MET A 85 -4.47 12.26 3.30
CA MET A 85 -3.04 12.31 2.99
C MET A 85 -2.80 12.64 1.51
N LEU A 86 -3.46 11.92 0.59
CA LEU A 86 -3.32 12.19 -0.85
C LEU A 86 -3.78 13.61 -1.21
N LYS A 87 -4.89 14.09 -0.64
CA LYS A 87 -5.38 15.47 -0.87
C LYS A 87 -4.35 16.51 -0.41
N GLY A 88 -3.70 16.30 0.73
CA GLY A 88 -2.62 17.16 1.22
C GLY A 88 -1.45 17.22 0.22
N LEU A 89 -0.95 16.06 -0.19
CA LEU A 89 0.16 15.96 -1.14
C LEU A 89 -0.17 16.54 -2.53
N ILE A 90 -1.42 16.41 -2.99
CA ILE A 90 -1.90 17.03 -4.23
C ILE A 90 -1.87 18.56 -4.10
N LYS A 91 -2.40 19.11 -2.99
CA LYS A 91 -2.43 20.56 -2.74
C LYS A 91 -1.03 21.17 -2.73
N GLU A 92 -0.04 20.41 -2.27
CA GLU A 92 1.38 20.80 -2.24
C GLU A 92 2.12 20.50 -3.55
N ASN A 93 1.42 20.02 -4.60
CA ASN A 93 1.99 19.60 -5.88
C ASN A 93 3.11 18.54 -5.75
N ARG A 94 3.05 17.70 -4.72
CA ARG A 94 4.00 16.59 -4.52
C ARG A 94 3.67 15.39 -5.40
N VAL A 95 2.38 15.16 -5.67
CA VAL A 95 1.90 14.05 -6.50
C VAL A 95 0.89 14.54 -7.52
N SER A 96 0.77 13.83 -8.64
CA SER A 96 -0.24 14.12 -9.67
C SER A 96 -1.65 13.84 -9.14
N GLU A 97 -2.55 14.83 -9.24
CA GLU A 97 -3.96 14.67 -8.88
C GLU A 97 -4.62 13.54 -9.67
N THR A 98 -4.46 13.53 -10.99
CA THR A 98 -5.06 12.53 -11.87
C THR A 98 -4.61 11.12 -11.46
N TYR A 99 -3.31 10.93 -11.24
CA TYR A 99 -2.76 9.63 -10.89
C TYR A 99 -3.20 9.17 -9.49
N ALA A 100 -3.12 10.05 -8.49
CA ALA A 100 -3.53 9.75 -7.12
C ALA A 100 -5.03 9.41 -7.05
N LYS A 101 -5.87 10.09 -7.82
CA LYS A 101 -7.31 9.80 -7.91
C LYS A 101 -7.56 8.42 -8.51
N VAL A 102 -6.90 8.07 -9.62
CA VAL A 102 -7.01 6.74 -10.24
C VAL A 102 -6.57 5.65 -9.26
N LEU A 103 -5.42 5.85 -8.60
CA LEU A 103 -4.88 4.91 -7.62
C LEU A 103 -5.84 4.69 -6.45
N TYR A 104 -6.39 5.77 -5.88
CA TYR A 104 -7.38 5.69 -4.82
C TYR A 104 -8.65 4.96 -5.27
N GLN A 105 -9.22 5.36 -6.41
CA GLN A 105 -10.48 4.79 -6.91
C GLN A 105 -10.35 3.29 -7.24
N LYS A 106 -9.19 2.87 -7.77
CA LYS A 106 -8.91 1.46 -8.08
C LYS A 106 -9.07 0.53 -6.87
N TYR A 107 -8.73 1.00 -5.66
CA TYR A 107 -8.77 0.18 -4.44
C TYR A 107 -9.96 0.49 -3.53
N PHE A 108 -10.34 1.77 -3.39
CA PHE A 108 -11.27 2.23 -2.34
C PHE A 108 -12.59 2.79 -2.88
N SER A 109 -12.77 2.90 -4.20
CA SER A 109 -14.08 3.24 -4.77
C SER A 109 -14.82 1.97 -5.21
N PRO A 110 -16.13 1.88 -5.00
CA PRO A 110 -16.92 0.80 -5.59
C PRO A 110 -17.11 0.97 -7.11
N HIS A 111 -16.78 2.14 -7.68
CA HIS A 111 -16.84 2.41 -9.11
C HIS A 111 -15.54 2.03 -9.82
N PHE A 112 -15.65 1.49 -11.03
CA PHE A 112 -14.51 1.10 -11.84
C PHE A 112 -13.88 2.30 -12.55
N VAL A 113 -12.55 2.38 -12.55
CA VAL A 113 -11.78 3.36 -13.35
C VAL A 113 -11.32 2.78 -14.68
N THR A 114 -11.20 1.45 -14.76
CA THR A 114 -10.65 0.75 -15.93
C THR A 114 -11.65 0.59 -17.07
N ILE A 115 -12.90 1.10 -16.95
CA ILE A 115 -13.87 1.04 -18.04
C ILE A 115 -13.33 1.90 -19.20
N PRO A 116 -12.89 1.28 -20.31
CA PRO A 116 -12.28 2.03 -21.39
C PRO A 116 -13.36 2.74 -22.21
N ASP A 117 -13.04 3.93 -22.70
CA ASP A 117 -13.87 4.66 -23.66
C ASP A 117 -13.75 4.01 -25.04
N LEU A 118 -14.44 2.89 -25.23
CA LEU A 118 -14.42 2.13 -26.47
C LEU A 118 -15.62 2.46 -27.34
N LYS A 119 -15.33 2.74 -28.60
CA LYS A 119 -16.36 2.79 -29.64
C LYS A 119 -16.86 1.38 -29.93
N VAL A 120 -18.18 1.24 -30.01
CA VAL A 120 -18.91 -0.05 -30.12
C VAL A 120 -18.36 -0.97 -31.23
N TYR A 121 -17.89 -0.43 -32.35
CA TYR A 121 -17.45 -1.22 -33.51
C TYR A 121 -16.13 -2.02 -33.31
N ASN A 122 -15.33 -1.67 -32.30
CA ASN A 122 -14.11 -2.42 -31.94
C ASN A 122 -14.35 -3.41 -30.78
N LEU A 123 -15.57 -3.44 -30.22
CA LEU A 123 -15.82 -4.08 -28.93
C LEU A 123 -15.62 -5.60 -28.98
N ALA A 124 -16.03 -6.26 -30.07
CA ALA A 124 -15.95 -7.72 -30.21
C ALA A 124 -14.53 -8.28 -30.02
N GLY A 125 -13.52 -7.59 -30.57
CA GLY A 125 -12.11 -7.98 -30.42
C GLY A 125 -11.52 -7.69 -29.04
N GLU A 126 -12.14 -6.80 -28.27
CA GLU A 126 -11.60 -6.28 -27.00
C GLU A 126 -12.28 -6.88 -25.76
N VAL A 127 -13.40 -7.61 -25.90
CA VAL A 127 -14.19 -8.16 -24.77
C VAL A 127 -13.32 -8.89 -23.76
N ILE A 128 -12.43 -9.76 -24.22
CA ILE A 128 -11.57 -10.57 -23.34
C ILE A 128 -10.61 -9.67 -22.54
N ALA A 129 -10.04 -8.65 -23.17
CA ALA A 129 -9.13 -7.72 -22.52
C ALA A 129 -9.87 -6.86 -21.48
N ILE A 130 -11.04 -6.32 -21.83
CA ILE A 130 -11.86 -5.51 -20.92
C ILE A 130 -12.30 -6.35 -19.70
N LYS A 131 -12.80 -7.56 -19.93
CA LYS A 131 -13.20 -8.47 -18.84
C LYS A 131 -12.05 -8.76 -17.89
N ARG A 132 -10.85 -8.99 -18.43
CA ARG A 132 -9.64 -9.22 -17.64
C ARG A 132 -9.31 -7.99 -16.80
N ALA A 133 -9.29 -6.81 -17.40
CA ALA A 133 -8.96 -5.57 -16.74
C ALA A 133 -9.96 -5.22 -15.62
N LEU A 134 -11.26 -5.41 -15.86
CA LEU A 134 -12.30 -5.28 -14.83
C LEU A 134 -12.13 -6.30 -13.71
N LYS A 135 -11.78 -7.56 -14.02
CA LYS A 135 -11.56 -8.59 -13.00
C LYS A 135 -10.33 -8.26 -12.13
N GLU A 136 -9.26 -7.76 -12.73
CA GLU A 136 -8.06 -7.31 -12.03
C GLU A 136 -8.36 -6.11 -11.12
N GLU A 137 -9.14 -5.13 -11.59
CA GLU A 137 -9.57 -4.03 -10.74
C GLU A 137 -10.49 -4.51 -9.61
N LEU A 138 -11.41 -5.44 -9.86
CA LEU A 138 -12.27 -6.02 -8.81
C LEU A 138 -11.42 -6.68 -7.70
N ALA A 139 -10.34 -7.36 -8.06
CA ALA A 139 -9.40 -7.91 -7.09
C ALA A 139 -8.70 -6.81 -6.26
N CYS A 140 -8.33 -5.69 -6.89
CA CYS A 140 -7.80 -4.52 -6.16
C CYS A 140 -8.83 -3.94 -5.20
N LYS A 141 -10.09 -3.82 -5.63
CA LYS A 141 -11.21 -3.39 -4.78
C LYS A 141 -11.44 -4.31 -3.60
N ARG A 142 -11.30 -5.64 -3.77
CA ARG A 142 -11.38 -6.59 -2.66
C ARG A 142 -10.30 -6.30 -1.61
N VAL A 143 -9.07 -6.07 -2.06
CA VAL A 143 -7.95 -5.75 -1.17
C VAL A 143 -8.18 -4.43 -0.43
N GLY A 144 -8.60 -3.36 -1.12
CA GLY A 144 -8.84 -2.06 -0.49
C GLY A 144 -10.10 -2.03 0.39
N LEU A 145 -11.25 -2.37 -0.17
CA LEU A 145 -12.53 -2.27 0.54
C LEU A 145 -12.68 -3.33 1.63
N VAL A 146 -12.40 -4.60 1.34
CA VAL A 146 -12.64 -5.69 2.30
C VAL A 146 -11.45 -5.89 3.20
N GLU A 147 -10.27 -6.14 2.63
CA GLU A 147 -9.11 -6.56 3.43
C GLU A 147 -8.54 -5.37 4.23
N CYS A 148 -8.49 -4.17 3.67
CA CYS A 148 -7.96 -2.97 4.35
C CYS A 148 -9.04 -2.19 5.13
N CYS A 149 -10.29 -2.16 4.67
CA CYS A 149 -11.34 -1.31 5.28
C CYS A 149 -12.50 -2.07 5.94
N ASN A 150 -12.58 -3.40 5.80
CA ASN A 150 -13.72 -4.21 6.25
C ASN A 150 -15.09 -3.69 5.74
N ASP A 151 -15.11 -3.03 4.58
CA ASP A 151 -16.29 -2.51 3.91
C ASP A 151 -16.81 -3.50 2.87
N LYS A 152 -17.49 -4.53 3.38
CA LYS A 152 -18.10 -5.59 2.56
C LYS A 152 -19.26 -5.08 1.70
N GLU A 153 -19.96 -4.03 2.15
CA GLU A 153 -21.11 -3.49 1.42
C GLU A 153 -20.67 -2.75 0.16
N SER A 154 -19.66 -1.89 0.26
CA SER A 154 -19.09 -1.24 -0.93
C SER A 154 -18.48 -2.27 -1.90
N TYR A 155 -17.84 -3.32 -1.38
CA TYR A 155 -17.31 -4.39 -2.22
C TYR A 155 -18.42 -5.16 -2.95
N LYS A 156 -19.52 -5.51 -2.26
CA LYS A 156 -20.70 -6.13 -2.89
C LYS A 156 -21.31 -5.25 -3.97
N HIS A 157 -21.30 -3.93 -3.78
CA HIS A 157 -21.71 -2.98 -4.82
C HIS A 157 -20.78 -3.05 -6.05
N ALA A 158 -19.47 -3.11 -5.84
CA ALA A 158 -18.48 -3.28 -6.91
C ALA A 158 -18.66 -4.61 -7.66
N GLU A 159 -18.92 -5.71 -6.96
CA GLU A 159 -19.24 -7.00 -7.61
C GLU A 159 -20.49 -6.90 -8.48
N GLY A 160 -21.54 -6.24 -7.99
CA GLY A 160 -22.75 -5.97 -8.78
C GLY A 160 -22.47 -5.12 -10.02
N GLN A 161 -21.59 -4.10 -9.93
CA GLN A 161 -21.17 -3.32 -11.09
C GLN A 161 -20.37 -4.16 -12.09
N TYR A 162 -19.45 -5.00 -11.61
CA TYR A 162 -18.67 -5.91 -12.46
C TYR A 162 -19.58 -6.84 -13.27
N VAL A 163 -20.54 -7.51 -12.61
CA VAL A 163 -21.47 -8.43 -13.28
C VAL A 163 -22.29 -7.69 -14.34
N ARG A 164 -22.82 -6.51 -14.03
CA ARG A 164 -23.57 -5.69 -14.98
C ARG A 164 -22.72 -5.24 -16.17
N ALA A 165 -21.50 -4.76 -15.92
CA ALA A 165 -20.61 -4.28 -16.97
C ALA A 165 -20.20 -5.42 -17.92
N VAL A 166 -19.80 -6.57 -17.37
CA VAL A 166 -19.43 -7.75 -18.18
C VAL A 166 -20.61 -8.21 -19.02
N GLY A 167 -21.79 -8.40 -18.41
CA GLY A 167 -22.98 -8.84 -19.16
C GLY A 167 -23.38 -7.84 -20.25
N PHE A 168 -23.28 -6.54 -19.98
CA PHE A 168 -23.55 -5.50 -20.98
C PHE A 168 -22.57 -5.57 -22.16
N ILE A 169 -21.26 -5.68 -21.89
CA ILE A 169 -20.22 -5.74 -22.93
C ILE A 169 -20.37 -7.00 -23.79
N GLU A 170 -20.63 -8.15 -23.18
CA GLU A 170 -20.83 -9.41 -23.91
C GLU A 170 -22.05 -9.35 -24.82
N ASN A 171 -23.17 -8.83 -24.30
CA ASN A 171 -24.39 -8.67 -25.11
C ASN A 171 -24.19 -7.67 -26.26
N LEU A 172 -23.47 -6.56 -26.02
CA LEU A 172 -23.16 -5.61 -27.09
C LEU A 172 -22.28 -6.24 -28.18
N ALA A 173 -21.24 -6.98 -27.80
CA ALA A 173 -20.35 -7.65 -28.74
C ALA A 173 -21.08 -8.70 -29.57
N TYR A 174 -21.91 -9.54 -28.93
CA TYR A 174 -22.73 -10.53 -29.62
C TYR A 174 -23.67 -9.90 -30.65
N ASN A 175 -24.34 -8.79 -30.27
CA ASN A 175 -25.25 -8.09 -31.18
C ASN A 175 -24.50 -7.44 -32.35
N ASP A 176 -23.31 -6.88 -32.13
CA ASP A 176 -22.47 -6.33 -33.21
C ASP A 176 -22.04 -7.41 -34.21
N GLU A 177 -21.61 -8.58 -33.73
CA GLU A 177 -21.29 -9.72 -34.59
C GLU A 177 -22.51 -10.22 -35.37
N TYR A 178 -23.66 -10.37 -34.70
CA TYR A 178 -24.91 -10.77 -35.35
C TYR A 178 -25.27 -9.82 -36.50
N LEU A 179 -25.24 -8.51 -36.27
CA LEU A 179 -25.56 -7.52 -37.29
C LEU A 179 -24.61 -7.55 -38.50
N LYS A 180 -23.35 -7.93 -38.29
CA LYS A 180 -22.38 -8.10 -39.38
C LYS A 180 -22.68 -9.31 -40.26
N THR A 181 -23.26 -10.38 -39.70
CA THR A 181 -23.65 -11.59 -40.46
C THR A 181 -24.91 -11.42 -41.31
N GLN A 182 -25.69 -10.35 -41.10
CA GLN A 182 -26.94 -10.07 -41.82
C GLN A 182 -26.76 -9.10 -43.00
N ARG A 183 -25.54 -8.65 -43.28
CA ARG A 183 -25.19 -7.78 -44.42
C ARG A 183 -24.46 -8.56 -45.50
#